data_AF-A0A817QSL5-F1
#
_entry.id   AF-A0A817QSL5-F1
#
_cell.length_a   1.000
_cell.length_b   1.000
_cell.length_c   1.000
_cell.angle_alpha   90.00
_cell.angle_beta   90.00
_cell.angle_gamma   90.00
#
_symmetry.space_group_name_H-M   'P 1'
#
loop_
_entity.id
_entity.type
_entity.pdbx_description
1 polymer ?
#
loop_
_entity_poly.entity_id
_entity_poly.type
_entity_poly.pdbx_seq_one_letter_code
_entity_poly.pdbx_strand_id
1 'polypeptide(L)'
;MGDIINCTRFLCRTDDLVPLPTEPIEIPRIPLVSIAYRVGSLLNAFGEKTNEQHVMNALQAAVRQWKQQEISVDICDFTSYPKLDVFPPKYVIFLELTENEERKIDAQQLRFLQNTVSSEVEQQLCKANEYYKDYRSTSKLDPVTCILVQKGTFSTFMRKILLTERVSPTQVKPHRLLKNEHHIQFFYDNQIDTSAS
;
A
#
# COMPACT_ATOMS: atom_id res chain seq x y z
N MET A 1 4.38 -10.32 -16.15
CA MET A 1 3.87 -10.51 -14.77
C MET A 1 4.06 -11.98 -14.43
N GLY A 2 4.87 -12.33 -13.43
CA GLY A 2 5.24 -13.71 -13.12
C GLY A 2 5.17 -13.99 -11.62
N ASP A 3 4.89 -15.24 -11.26
CA ASP A 3 4.94 -15.71 -9.88
C ASP A 3 6.39 -16.07 -9.55
N ILE A 4 6.88 -15.66 -8.38
CA ILE A 4 8.19 -16.07 -7.89
C ILE A 4 8.02 -17.35 -7.09
N ILE A 5 8.62 -18.40 -7.62
CA ILE A 5 8.57 -19.74 -7.07
C ILE A 5 9.85 -19.98 -6.28
N ASN A 6 9.71 -20.25 -4.98
CA ASN A 6 10.79 -20.78 -4.17
C ASN A 6 10.64 -22.30 -4.12
N CYS A 7 11.54 -23.00 -4.80
CA CYS A 7 11.68 -24.45 -4.71
C CYS A 7 12.60 -24.78 -3.54
N THR A 8 12.03 -25.16 -2.39
CA THR A 8 12.80 -25.18 -1.13
C THR A 8 13.41 -26.53 -0.77
N ARG A 9 12.92 -27.68 -1.26
CA ARG A 9 13.57 -29.02 -1.23
C ARG A 9 12.57 -30.13 -1.60
N PHE A 10 13.09 -31.31 -1.95
CA PHE A 10 12.33 -32.56 -1.98
C PHE A 10 11.86 -32.94 -0.56
N LEU A 11 10.61 -33.36 -0.42
CA LEU A 11 10.03 -33.86 0.83
C LEU A 11 10.88 -35.00 1.40
N CYS A 12 11.53 -34.74 2.52
CA CYS A 12 11.93 -35.74 3.50
C CYS A 12 11.89 -35.05 4.85
N ARG A 13 10.71 -35.02 5.51
CA ARG A 13 10.61 -34.78 6.96
C ARG A 13 9.23 -35.07 7.58
N THR A 14 9.27 -36.13 8.39
CA THR A 14 8.61 -36.51 9.65
C THR A 14 7.36 -35.85 10.25
N ASP A 15 6.93 -34.63 9.93
CA ASP A 15 6.04 -33.91 10.89
C ASP A 15 4.64 -33.50 10.40
N ASP A 16 4.23 -33.86 9.18
CA ASP A 16 2.83 -33.75 8.75
C ASP A 16 2.21 -35.15 8.59
N LEU A 17 1.34 -35.51 9.53
CA LEU A 17 0.73 -36.83 9.69
C LEU A 17 -0.31 -37.12 8.59
N VAL A 18 0.16 -37.45 7.40
CA VAL A 18 -0.52 -38.42 6.53
C VAL A 18 0.17 -39.77 6.78
N PRO A 19 -0.53 -40.82 7.21
CA PRO A 19 0.10 -42.12 7.42
C PRO A 19 0.73 -42.59 6.11
N LEU A 20 2.01 -42.95 6.17
CA LEU A 20 2.69 -43.57 5.04
C LEU A 20 1.97 -44.88 4.67
N PRO A 21 1.78 -45.18 3.38
CA PRO A 21 1.25 -46.47 2.97
C PRO A 21 2.13 -47.59 3.53
N THR A 22 1.49 -48.67 3.98
CA THR A 22 2.12 -49.81 4.67
C THR A 22 3.08 -50.59 3.79
N GLU A 23 3.03 -50.39 2.48
CA GLU A 23 3.97 -50.93 1.50
C GLU A 23 4.79 -49.81 0.87
N PRO A 24 6.10 -50.01 0.62
CA PRO A 24 6.97 -49.05 -0.04
C PRO A 24 6.58 -48.93 -1.52
N ILE A 25 5.52 -48.18 -1.79
CA ILE A 25 5.28 -47.59 -3.10
C ILE A 25 6.32 -46.48 -3.22
N GLU A 26 7.16 -46.52 -4.26
CA GLU A 26 8.05 -45.41 -4.60
C GLU A 26 7.22 -44.13 -4.67
N ILE A 27 7.24 -43.31 -3.62
CA ILE A 27 6.67 -41.96 -3.68
C ILE A 27 7.54 -41.23 -4.69
N PRO A 28 7.01 -40.81 -5.86
CA PRO A 28 7.81 -40.09 -6.83
C PRO A 28 8.40 -38.85 -6.13
N ARG A 29 9.65 -38.54 -6.42
CA ARG A 29 10.34 -37.34 -5.91
C ARG A 29 9.67 -36.09 -6.51
N ILE A 30 8.52 -35.71 -5.96
CA ILE A 30 7.75 -34.56 -6.42
C ILE A 30 8.35 -33.31 -5.76
N PRO A 31 8.69 -32.26 -6.53
CA PRO A 31 9.16 -31.02 -5.97
C PRO A 31 8.04 -30.33 -5.17
N LEU A 32 8.33 -29.99 -3.92
CA LEU A 32 7.46 -29.11 -3.15
C LEU A 32 7.73 -27.68 -3.59
N VAL A 33 6.70 -27.04 -4.13
CA VAL A 33 6.76 -25.67 -4.63
C VAL A 33 6.01 -24.76 -3.66
N SER A 34 6.71 -23.79 -3.09
CA SER A 34 6.09 -22.70 -2.33
C SER A 34 6.05 -21.43 -3.19
N ILE A 35 4.87 -20.84 -3.31
CA ILE A 35 4.69 -19.55 -4.01
C ILE A 35 4.90 -18.46 -2.98
N ALA A 36 5.98 -17.70 -3.10
CA ALA A 36 6.33 -16.67 -2.13
C ALA A 36 5.45 -15.42 -2.32
N TYR A 37 5.37 -14.91 -3.55
CA TYR A 37 4.56 -13.75 -3.93
C TYR A 37 4.45 -13.62 -5.45
N ARG A 38 3.49 -12.82 -5.91
CA ARG A 38 3.36 -12.41 -7.31
C ARG A 38 4.02 -11.06 -7.53
N VAL A 39 4.86 -10.94 -8.54
CA VAL A 39 5.52 -9.67 -8.87
C VAL A 39 4.51 -8.72 -9.52
N GLY A 40 4.44 -7.49 -9.00
CA GLY A 40 3.69 -6.40 -9.61
C GLY A 40 2.34 -6.07 -8.97
N SER A 41 1.94 -6.71 -7.86
CA SER A 41 0.81 -6.26 -7.04
C SER A 41 1.32 -5.45 -5.84
N LEU A 42 0.75 -4.27 -5.61
CA LEU A 42 1.07 -3.42 -4.46
C LEU A 42 0.15 -3.74 -3.28
N LEU A 43 -1.15 -3.70 -3.53
CA LEU A 43 -2.21 -4.05 -2.59
C LEU A 43 -2.98 -5.24 -3.15
N ASN A 44 -3.33 -6.17 -2.26
CA ASN A 44 -4.08 -7.37 -2.60
C ASN A 44 -4.76 -7.91 -1.34
N ALA A 45 -6.09 -7.94 -1.35
CA ALA A 45 -6.87 -8.54 -0.26
C ALA A 45 -7.71 -9.72 -0.75
N PHE A 46 -8.28 -9.65 -1.96
CA PHE A 46 -9.14 -10.70 -2.53
C PHE A 46 -8.74 -11.11 -3.95
N GLY A 47 -7.53 -10.77 -4.40
CA GLY A 47 -7.06 -11.07 -5.75
C GLY A 47 -7.36 -9.97 -6.77
N GLU A 48 -7.80 -8.79 -6.33
CA GLU A 48 -8.07 -7.62 -7.18
C GLU A 48 -6.80 -6.99 -7.75
N LYS A 49 -5.64 -7.32 -7.17
CA LYS A 49 -4.29 -7.02 -7.66
C LYS A 49 -4.11 -5.53 -7.98
N THR A 50 -4.39 -4.68 -7.01
CA THR A 50 -4.11 -3.25 -7.13
C THR A 50 -2.60 -3.02 -7.19
N ASN A 51 -2.07 -2.56 -8.32
CA ASN A 51 -0.64 -2.31 -8.52
C ASN A 51 -0.27 -0.84 -8.24
N GLU A 52 1.03 -0.53 -8.22
CA GLU A 52 1.53 0.83 -7.99
C GLU A 52 1.02 1.83 -9.03
N GLN A 53 0.90 1.41 -10.30
CA GLN A 53 0.42 2.27 -11.37
C GLN A 53 -1.05 2.68 -11.16
N HIS A 54 -1.91 1.76 -10.69
CA HIS A 54 -3.30 2.06 -10.37
C HIS A 54 -3.39 3.13 -9.27
N VAL A 55 -2.61 2.96 -8.20
CA VAL A 55 -2.58 3.92 -7.09
C VAL A 55 -2.01 5.27 -7.55
N MET A 56 -0.89 5.28 -8.25
CA MET A 56 -0.28 6.51 -8.76
C MET A 56 -1.22 7.26 -9.72
N ASN A 57 -1.87 6.55 -10.65
CA ASN A 57 -2.84 7.15 -11.56
C ASN A 57 -4.02 7.76 -10.81
N ALA A 58 -4.53 7.06 -9.79
CA ALA A 58 -5.63 7.55 -8.96
C ALA A 58 -5.25 8.83 -8.21
N LEU A 59 -4.07 8.84 -7.57
CA LEU A 59 -3.56 10.02 -6.86
C LEU A 59 -3.32 11.20 -7.82
N GLN A 60 -2.69 10.96 -8.98
CA GLN A 60 -2.46 12.02 -9.97
C GLN A 60 -3.75 12.59 -10.53
N ALA A 61 -4.77 11.74 -10.74
CA ALA A 61 -6.09 12.20 -11.19
C ALA A 61 -6.79 13.04 -10.10
N ALA A 62 -6.72 12.65 -8.83
CA ALA A 62 -7.26 13.43 -7.71
C ALA A 62 -6.56 14.80 -7.59
N VAL A 63 -5.22 14.84 -7.68
CA VAL A 63 -4.47 16.11 -7.67
C VAL A 63 -4.85 17.02 -8.82
N ARG A 64 -5.11 16.49 -10.02
CA ARG A 64 -5.61 17.29 -11.14
C ARG A 64 -6.98 17.89 -10.84
N GLN A 65 -7.85 17.19 -10.12
CA GLN A 65 -9.16 17.71 -9.70
C GLN A 65 -8.99 18.82 -8.65
N TRP A 66 -8.10 18.66 -7.68
CA TRP A 66 -7.79 19.71 -6.69
C TRP A 66 -7.24 20.98 -7.36
N LYS A 67 -6.37 20.83 -8.36
CA LYS A 67 -5.86 21.98 -9.14
C LYS A 67 -6.97 22.73 -9.87
N GLN A 68 -8.01 22.04 -10.35
CA GLN A 68 -9.19 22.67 -10.96
C GLN A 68 -10.06 23.41 -9.94
N GLN A 69 -9.94 23.06 -8.66
CA GLN A 69 -10.60 23.73 -7.52
C GLN A 69 -9.70 24.78 -6.86
N GLU A 70 -8.68 25.26 -7.59
CA GLU A 70 -7.72 26.28 -7.14
C GLU A 70 -6.78 25.84 -5.99
N ILE A 71 -6.71 24.54 -5.68
CA ILE A 71 -5.79 23.98 -4.69
C ILE A 71 -4.51 23.51 -5.40
N SER A 72 -3.45 24.31 -5.28
CA SER A 72 -2.18 24.11 -6.01
C SER A 72 -1.20 23.22 -5.22
N VAL A 73 -1.41 21.91 -5.28
CA VAL A 73 -0.53 20.91 -4.66
C VAL A 73 0.01 19.91 -5.67
N ASP A 74 1.14 19.29 -5.36
CA ASP A 74 1.72 18.16 -6.08
C ASP A 74 1.99 17.00 -5.12
N ILE A 75 2.07 15.79 -5.67
CA ILE A 75 2.43 14.59 -4.91
C ILE A 75 3.94 14.66 -4.63
N CYS A 76 4.31 14.70 -3.36
CA CYS A 76 5.70 14.53 -2.95
C CYS A 76 6.04 13.03 -2.91
N ASP A 77 5.31 12.27 -2.11
CA ASP A 77 5.50 10.83 -1.99
C ASP A 77 4.27 10.12 -1.41
N PHE A 78 4.22 8.78 -1.52
CA PHE A 78 3.17 7.98 -0.90
C PHE A 78 3.66 6.58 -0.49
N THR A 79 2.98 6.03 0.51
CA THR A 79 3.08 4.62 0.91
C THR A 79 1.70 4.09 1.26
N SER A 80 1.55 2.78 1.33
CA SER A 80 0.26 2.13 1.55
C SER A 80 0.39 0.85 2.34
N TYR A 81 -0.71 0.42 2.94
CA TYR A 81 -0.81 -0.93 3.49
C TYR A 81 -2.26 -1.43 3.48
N PRO A 82 -2.48 -2.75 3.39
CA PRO A 82 -3.79 -3.34 3.58
C PRO A 82 -4.10 -3.46 5.07
N LYS A 83 -5.18 -2.83 5.51
CA LYS A 83 -5.72 -2.97 6.85
C LYS A 83 -6.68 -4.16 6.88
N LEU A 84 -6.14 -5.31 7.32
CA LEU A 84 -6.82 -6.62 7.30
C LEU A 84 -7.46 -7.02 8.63
N ASP A 85 -7.20 -6.25 9.69
CA ASP A 85 -7.75 -6.40 11.05
C ASP A 85 -9.17 -5.80 11.20
N VAL A 86 -9.78 -5.36 10.09
CA VAL A 86 -11.14 -4.79 10.04
C VAL A 86 -11.98 -5.52 9.00
N PHE A 87 -13.30 -5.48 9.17
CA PHE A 87 -14.25 -6.10 8.23
C PHE A 87 -15.33 -5.09 7.78
N PRO A 88 -15.50 -4.87 6.46
CA PRO A 88 -14.66 -5.37 5.37
C PRO A 88 -13.21 -4.84 5.45
N PRO A 89 -12.19 -5.59 4.98
CA PRO A 89 -10.82 -5.09 4.96
C PRO A 89 -10.71 -3.89 4.01
N LYS A 90 -9.70 -3.06 4.24
CA LYS A 90 -9.56 -1.79 3.51
C LYS A 90 -8.12 -1.43 3.22
N TYR A 91 -7.93 -0.48 2.33
CA TYR A 91 -6.60 0.06 2.05
C TYR A 91 -6.39 1.39 2.74
N VAL A 92 -5.19 1.59 3.25
CA VAL A 92 -4.75 2.87 3.80
C VAL A 92 -3.59 3.38 2.95
N ILE A 93 -3.67 4.63 2.54
CA ILE A 93 -2.64 5.32 1.78
C ILE A 93 -2.21 6.55 2.58
N PHE A 94 -0.93 6.61 2.91
CA PHE A 94 -0.31 7.82 3.46
C PHE A 94 0.26 8.64 2.31
N LEU A 95 -0.10 9.92 2.26
CA LEU A 95 0.21 10.82 1.15
C LEU A 95 0.88 12.08 1.67
N GLU A 96 2.11 12.35 1.20
CA GLU A 96 2.80 13.62 1.42
C GLU A 96 2.58 14.51 0.19
N LEU A 97 2.08 15.72 0.43
CA LEU A 97 1.87 16.73 -0.60
C LEU A 97 2.93 17.83 -0.49
N THR A 98 3.25 18.44 -1.62
CA THR A 98 4.03 19.69 -1.67
C THR A 98 3.18 20.79 -2.26
N GLU A 99 3.25 21.97 -1.65
CA GLU A 99 2.64 23.18 -2.18
C GLU A 99 3.50 23.74 -3.32
N ASN A 100 2.86 24.45 -4.24
CA ASN A 100 3.55 25.30 -5.20
C ASN A 100 3.99 26.60 -4.50
N GLU A 101 5.23 27.04 -4.71
CA GLU A 101 5.80 28.24 -4.07
C GLU A 101 4.98 29.51 -4.32
N GLU A 102 4.25 29.57 -5.44
CA GLU A 102 3.44 30.73 -5.82
C GLU A 102 2.07 30.78 -5.14
N ARG A 103 1.55 29.65 -4.62
CA ARG A 103 0.21 29.56 -4.02
C ARG A 103 0.23 28.57 -2.86
N LYS A 104 0.47 29.08 -1.67
CA LYS A 104 0.35 28.31 -0.42
C LYS A 104 -1.11 27.94 -0.18
N ILE A 105 -1.33 26.74 0.33
CA ILE A 105 -2.66 26.32 0.77
C ILE A 105 -3.02 27.00 2.08
N ASP A 106 -4.23 27.50 2.18
CA ASP A 106 -4.75 28.03 3.44
C ASP A 106 -5.32 26.91 4.33
N ALA A 107 -5.63 27.25 5.59
CA ALA A 107 -6.17 26.30 6.56
C ALA A 107 -7.56 25.75 6.17
N GLN A 108 -8.35 26.49 5.38
CA GLN A 108 -9.65 26.02 4.91
C GLN A 108 -9.50 25.00 3.77
N GLN A 109 -8.61 25.26 2.82
CA GLN A 109 -8.25 24.34 1.74
C GLN A 109 -7.62 23.06 2.28
N LEU A 110 -6.75 23.16 3.28
CA LEU A 110 -6.17 21.99 3.93
C LEU A 110 -7.24 21.13 4.63
N ARG A 111 -8.16 21.77 5.37
CA ARG A 111 -9.32 21.07 5.98
C ARG A 111 -10.21 20.42 4.93
N PHE A 112 -10.47 21.11 3.83
CA PHE A 112 -11.22 20.56 2.71
C PHE A 112 -10.54 19.30 2.15
N LEU A 113 -9.24 19.39 1.83
CA LEU A 113 -8.46 18.25 1.33
C LEU A 113 -8.52 17.06 2.29
N GLN A 114 -8.31 17.26 3.59
CA GLN A 114 -8.36 16.17 4.57
C GLN A 114 -9.72 15.46 4.59
N ASN A 115 -10.80 16.22 4.41
CA ASN A 115 -12.16 15.68 4.42
C ASN A 115 -12.52 14.96 3.11
N THR A 116 -11.99 15.40 1.97
CA THR A 116 -12.38 14.85 0.66
C THR A 116 -11.40 13.86 0.07
N VAL A 117 -10.12 13.89 0.48
CA VAL A 117 -9.03 13.11 -0.13
C VAL A 117 -9.36 11.63 -0.27
N SER A 118 -9.91 11.01 0.79
CA SER A 118 -10.26 9.59 0.76
C SER A 118 -11.33 9.30 -0.30
N SER A 119 -12.39 10.11 -0.36
CA SER A 119 -13.48 9.92 -1.31
C SER A 119 -13.08 10.20 -2.77
N GLU A 120 -12.22 11.20 -2.99
CA GLU A 120 -11.77 11.56 -4.32
C GLU A 120 -10.77 10.53 -4.87
N VAL A 121 -9.83 10.08 -4.04
CA VAL A 121 -8.90 9.00 -4.42
C VAL A 121 -9.66 7.68 -4.63
N GLU A 122 -10.64 7.34 -3.79
CA GLU A 122 -11.52 6.18 -3.98
C GLU A 122 -12.19 6.19 -5.36
N GLN A 123 -12.75 7.33 -5.75
CA GLN A 123 -13.42 7.48 -7.05
C GLN A 123 -12.45 7.24 -8.21
N GLN A 124 -11.23 7.77 -8.14
CA GLN A 124 -10.23 7.59 -9.18
C GLN A 124 -9.66 6.16 -9.18
N LEU A 125 -9.52 5.54 -8.01
CA LEU A 125 -9.03 4.16 -7.90
C LEU A 125 -10.03 3.17 -8.50
N CYS A 126 -11.34 3.38 -8.30
CA CYS A 126 -12.39 2.61 -8.96
C CYS A 126 -12.38 2.74 -10.50
N LYS A 127 -11.91 3.87 -11.04
CA LYS A 127 -11.72 4.05 -12.49
C LYS A 127 -10.43 3.40 -12.99
N ALA A 128 -9.39 3.41 -12.15
CA ALA A 128 -8.09 2.86 -12.50
C ALA A 128 -8.02 1.33 -12.37
N ASN A 129 -8.86 0.72 -11.55
CA ASN A 129 -8.93 -0.74 -11.34
C ASN A 129 -10.38 -1.23 -11.27
N GLU A 130 -10.86 -1.83 -12.36
CA GLU A 130 -12.22 -2.40 -12.45
C GLU A 130 -12.46 -3.51 -11.42
N TYR A 131 -11.47 -4.36 -11.13
CA TYR A 131 -11.60 -5.40 -10.11
C TYR A 131 -11.79 -4.80 -8.72
N TYR A 132 -11.01 -3.76 -8.38
CA TYR A 132 -11.20 -3.05 -7.10
C TYR A 132 -12.62 -2.49 -6.99
N LYS A 133 -13.14 -1.88 -8.07
CA LYS A 133 -14.51 -1.37 -8.14
C LYS A 133 -15.55 -2.49 -7.93
N ASP A 134 -15.35 -3.67 -8.50
CA ASP A 134 -16.25 -4.82 -8.31
C ASP A 134 -16.25 -5.32 -6.85
N TYR A 135 -15.09 -5.36 -6.20
CA TYR A 135 -15.00 -5.71 -4.78
C TYR A 135 -15.60 -4.66 -3.86
N ARG A 136 -15.54 -3.38 -4.26
CA ARG A 136 -16.21 -2.27 -3.56
C ARG A 136 -17.73 -2.32 -3.73
N SER A 137 -18.23 -2.58 -4.94
CA SER A 137 -19.67 -2.67 -5.20
C SER A 137 -20.33 -3.86 -4.50
N THR A 138 -19.58 -4.95 -4.30
CA THR A 138 -20.02 -6.14 -3.56
C THR A 138 -19.74 -6.07 -2.05
N SER A 139 -19.28 -4.92 -1.53
CA SER A 139 -18.94 -4.71 -0.11
C SER A 139 -17.91 -5.70 0.46
N LYS A 140 -17.09 -6.31 -0.41
CA LYS A 140 -15.98 -7.18 0.00
C LYS A 140 -14.79 -6.37 0.49
N LEU A 141 -14.58 -5.17 -0.06
CA LEU A 141 -13.61 -4.18 0.43
C LEU A 141 -14.36 -2.97 0.96
N ASP A 142 -13.81 -2.30 1.97
CA ASP A 142 -14.25 -0.97 2.42
C ASP A 142 -13.56 0.13 1.58
N PRO A 143 -14.05 1.40 1.55
CA PRO A 143 -13.37 2.48 0.83
C PRO A 143 -11.91 2.66 1.29
N VAL A 144 -11.07 3.11 0.36
CA VAL A 144 -9.70 3.50 0.71
C VAL A 144 -9.72 4.67 1.71
N THR A 145 -8.86 4.61 2.71
CA THR A 145 -8.59 5.71 3.62
C THR A 145 -7.28 6.37 3.21
N CYS A 146 -7.34 7.64 2.82
CA CYS A 146 -6.17 8.44 2.53
C CYS A 146 -5.87 9.38 3.70
N ILE A 147 -4.63 9.36 4.17
CA ILE A 147 -4.15 10.14 5.30
C ILE A 147 -3.06 11.08 4.79
N LEU A 148 -3.31 12.38 4.90
CA LEU A 148 -2.29 13.38 4.60
C LEU A 148 -1.28 13.44 5.74
N VAL A 149 0.01 13.37 5.40
CA VAL A 149 1.11 13.47 6.35
C VAL A 149 1.86 14.78 6.20
N GLN A 150 2.55 15.19 7.25
CA GLN A 150 3.31 16.43 7.29
C GLN A 150 4.44 16.43 6.25
N LYS A 151 4.79 17.62 5.74
CA LYS A 151 5.93 17.80 4.84
C LYS A 151 7.23 17.34 5.53
N GLY A 152 8.03 16.55 4.83
CA GLY A 152 9.27 15.96 5.33
C GLY A 152 9.10 14.63 6.05
N THR A 153 7.88 14.10 6.17
CA THR A 153 7.61 12.80 6.82
C THR A 153 8.39 11.68 6.13
N PHE A 154 8.31 11.58 4.81
CA PHE A 154 9.00 10.54 4.05
C PHE A 154 10.52 10.70 4.12
N SER A 155 11.02 11.94 4.04
CA SER A 155 12.46 12.22 4.18
C SER A 155 13.00 11.82 5.56
N THR A 156 12.20 12.06 6.62
CA THR A 156 12.53 11.65 7.99
C THR A 156 12.50 10.14 8.15
N PHE A 157 11.48 9.49 7.59
CA PHE A 157 11.34 8.04 7.58
C PHE A 157 12.54 7.34 6.92
N MET A 158 12.93 7.81 5.74
CA MET A 158 14.05 7.25 4.96
C MET A 158 15.37 7.41 5.72
N ARG A 159 15.58 8.56 6.38
CA ARG A 159 16.75 8.77 7.24
C ARG A 159 16.79 7.78 8.40
N LYS A 160 15.64 7.53 9.05
CA LYS A 160 15.55 6.54 10.15
C LYS A 160 15.88 5.13 9.66
N ILE A 161 15.28 4.68 8.54
CA ILE A 161 15.56 3.37 7.94
C ILE A 161 17.05 3.20 7.63
N LEU A 162 17.67 4.19 6.99
CA LEU A 162 19.10 4.13 6.65
C LEU A 162 19.99 3.96 7.89
N LEU A 163 19.63 4.59 9.00
CA LEU A 163 20.36 4.50 10.26
C LEU A 163 20.14 3.17 10.99
N THR A 164 18.92 2.62 10.96
CA THR A 164 18.57 1.42 11.72
C THR A 164 18.83 0.12 10.97
N GLU A 165 18.61 0.09 9.65
CA GLU A 165 18.63 -1.16 8.87
C GLU A 165 19.95 -1.40 8.12
N ARG A 166 20.96 -0.53 8.30
CA ARG A 166 22.28 -0.61 7.62
C ARG A 166 22.17 -0.80 6.10
N VAL A 167 21.13 -0.23 5.48
CA VAL A 167 20.93 -0.30 4.03
C VAL A 167 21.76 0.79 3.35
N SER A 168 22.36 0.48 2.19
CA SER A 168 23.12 1.47 1.43
C SER A 168 22.23 2.66 1.02
N PRO A 169 22.70 3.92 1.13
CA PRO A 169 21.96 5.12 0.70
C PRO A 169 21.44 5.06 -0.74
N THR A 170 22.14 4.36 -1.62
CA THR A 170 21.80 4.19 -3.04
C THR A 170 20.70 3.16 -3.31
N GLN A 171 20.27 2.39 -2.31
CA GLN A 171 19.32 1.28 -2.47
C GLN A 171 17.94 1.54 -1.85
N VAL A 172 17.77 2.64 -1.10
CA VAL A 172 16.51 2.91 -0.40
C VAL A 172 15.57 3.67 -1.32
N LYS A 173 14.67 2.93 -1.97
CA LYS A 173 13.43 3.49 -2.52
C LYS A 173 12.35 3.47 -1.43
N PRO A 174 11.47 4.48 -1.35
CA PRO A 174 10.36 4.48 -0.40
C PRO A 174 9.58 3.17 -0.55
N HIS A 175 9.34 2.47 0.56
CA HIS A 175 8.51 1.28 0.53
C HIS A 175 7.08 1.71 0.17
N ARG A 176 6.62 1.37 -1.03
CA ARG A 176 5.23 1.60 -1.44
C ARG A 176 4.23 0.79 -0.62
N LEU A 177 4.68 -0.33 -0.05
CA LEU A 177 3.91 -1.22 0.80
C LEU A 177 4.59 -1.34 2.17
N LEU A 178 3.91 -0.89 3.22
CA LEU A 178 4.34 -1.11 4.60
C LEU A 178 3.89 -2.49 5.08
N LYS A 179 4.77 -3.16 5.83
CA LYS A 179 4.49 -4.44 6.50
C LYS A 179 4.75 -4.40 8.00
N ASN A 180 5.65 -3.53 8.45
CA ASN A 180 6.04 -3.40 9.84
C ASN A 180 5.09 -2.43 10.55
N GLU A 181 4.50 -2.86 11.67
CA GLU A 181 3.59 -2.05 12.48
C GLU A 181 4.23 -0.77 12.99
N HIS A 182 5.53 -0.78 13.36
CA HIS A 182 6.24 0.43 13.76
C HIS A 182 6.38 1.44 12.62
N HIS A 183 6.53 0.97 11.38
CA HIS A 183 6.55 1.85 10.22
C HIS A 183 5.16 2.44 9.96
N ILE A 184 4.11 1.63 10.07
CA ILE A 184 2.73 2.09 9.94
C ILE A 184 2.41 3.15 11.00
N GLN A 185 2.74 2.88 12.26
CA GLN A 185 2.52 3.80 13.37
C GLN A 185 3.28 5.11 13.19
N PHE A 186 4.52 5.07 12.69
CA PHE A 186 5.27 6.28 12.38
C PHE A 186 4.50 7.22 11.43
N PHE A 187 3.83 6.70 10.39
CA PHE A 187 3.04 7.55 9.49
C PHE A 187 1.75 8.06 10.14
N TYR A 188 1.10 7.27 10.99
CA TYR A 188 -0.04 7.74 11.79
C TYR A 188 0.35 8.89 12.71
N ASP A 189 1.50 8.80 13.39
CA ASP A 189 2.00 9.83 14.30
C ASP A 189 2.40 11.13 13.58
N ASN A 190 2.60 11.09 12.26
CA ASN A 190 2.98 12.23 11.43
C ASN A 190 1.85 12.68 10.50
N GLN A 191 0.61 12.27 10.77
CA GLN A 191 -0.54 12.83 10.07
C GLN A 191 -0.66 14.34 10.34
N ILE A 192 -1.29 15.06 9.41
CA ILE A 192 -1.61 16.47 9.63
C ILE A 192 -2.78 16.54 10.62
N ASP A 193 -2.57 17.17 11.78
CA ASP A 193 -3.64 17.42 12.74
C ASP A 193 -4.27 18.80 12.50
N THR A 194 -5.60 18.86 12.39
CA THR A 194 -6.38 20.10 12.20
C THR A 194 -7.12 20.57 13.44
N SER A 195 -6.90 19.92 14.60
CA SER A 195 -7.46 20.32 15.90
C SER A 195 -6.79 21.57 16.50
N ALA A 196 -5.78 22.15 15.85
CA ALA A 196 -5.12 23.38 16.29
C ALA A 196 -4.92 24.35 15.13
N SER A 197 -5.97 25.09 14.75
CA SER A 197 -5.92 26.40 14.04
C SER A 197 -7.32 27.01 13.92
#